data_AF-A0A1I2LBX2-F1
#
_entry.id   AF-A0A1I2LBX2-F1
#
_cell.length_a   1.000
_cell.length_b   1.000
_cell.length_c   1.000
_cell.angle_alpha   90.00
_cell.angle_beta   90.00
_cell.angle_gamma   90.00
#
_symmetry.space_group_name_H-M   'P 1'
#
loop_
_entity.id
_entity.type
_entity.pdbx_description
1 polymer ?
#
loop_
_entity_poly.entity_id
_entity_poly.type
_entity_poly.pdbx_seq_one_letter_code
_entity_poly.pdbx_strand_id
1 'polypeptide(L)'
;MSTILPSLPGLTAAPTATDREKLSAVAKQFEAIFVRQMLAAARKTDFGGDDLFGSQAMDTFRQLQDEHFADAAVQTGALGLASILEQQMARFLPADAATGSTASSDSSGGAA
;
A
#
# COMPACT_ATOMS: atom_id res chain seq x y z
N MET A 1 15.69 -20.44 -2.48
CA MET A 1 16.07 -19.15 -1.86
C MET A 1 14.80 -18.32 -1.71
N SER A 2 14.26 -18.20 -0.50
CA SER A 2 13.06 -17.38 -0.27
C SER A 2 13.44 -15.91 -0.29
N THR A 3 13.00 -15.19 -1.32
CA THR A 3 13.07 -13.72 -1.36
C THR A 3 12.03 -13.15 -0.41
N ILE A 4 12.48 -12.68 0.74
CA ILE A 4 11.67 -11.93 1.70
C ILE A 4 11.56 -10.52 1.13
N LEU A 5 10.39 -10.13 0.62
CA LEU A 5 10.14 -8.75 0.20
C LEU A 5 10.24 -7.84 1.44
N PRO A 6 10.98 -6.73 1.39
CA PRO A 6 11.08 -5.82 2.52
C PRO A 6 9.69 -5.23 2.83
N SER A 7 9.26 -5.37 4.08
CA SER A 7 8.11 -4.63 4.59
C SER A 7 8.47 -3.15 4.62
N LEU A 8 7.75 -2.33 3.86
CA LEU A 8 7.95 -0.89 3.84
C LEU A 8 7.58 -0.31 5.24
N PRO A 9 8.37 0.64 5.78
CA PRO A 9 8.06 1.32 7.04
C PRO A 9 6.76 2.13 6.92
N GLY A 10 5.85 2.00 7.90
CA GLY A 10 4.56 2.72 7.94
C GLY A 10 3.35 1.94 7.41
N LEU A 11 3.52 0.67 7.02
CA LEU A 11 2.52 -0.13 6.29
C LEU A 11 1.84 -1.25 7.08
N THR A 12 2.10 -1.39 8.38
CA THR A 12 1.45 -2.41 9.19
C THR A 12 0.13 -1.86 9.74
N ALA A 13 -1.00 -2.39 9.26
CA ALA A 13 -2.26 -2.18 9.95
C ALA A 13 -2.11 -2.63 11.41
N ALA A 14 -2.59 -1.83 12.35
CA ALA A 14 -2.50 -2.16 13.77
C ALA A 14 -3.09 -3.56 14.02
N PRO A 15 -2.54 -4.37 14.94
CA PRO A 15 -3.06 -5.71 15.22
C PRO A 15 -4.52 -5.70 15.65
N THR A 16 -5.02 -4.57 16.16
CA THR A 16 -6.42 -4.32 16.55
C THR A 16 -7.26 -3.63 15.47
N ALA A 17 -6.70 -3.35 14.29
CA ALA A 17 -7.41 -2.67 13.21
C ALA A 17 -8.55 -3.56 12.69
N THR A 18 -9.70 -2.92 12.46
CA THR A 18 -10.86 -3.54 11.84
C THR A 18 -10.51 -4.05 10.44
N ASP A 19 -11.25 -5.04 9.96
CA ASP A 19 -11.04 -5.57 8.61
C ASP A 19 -11.19 -4.49 7.54
N ARG A 20 -12.02 -3.47 7.81
CA ARG A 20 -12.19 -2.32 6.92
C ARG A 20 -10.96 -1.40 6.88
N GLU A 21 -10.33 -1.14 8.01
CA GLU A 21 -9.09 -0.36 8.07
C GLU A 21 -7.93 -1.09 7.39
N LYS A 22 -7.83 -2.41 7.57
CA LYS A 22 -6.86 -3.26 6.86
C LYS A 22 -7.10 -3.20 5.36
N LEU A 23 -8.35 -3.28 4.92
CA LEU A 23 -8.73 -3.21 3.52
C LEU A 23 -8.38 -1.84 2.91
N SER A 24 -8.68 -0.75 3.61
CA SER A 24 -8.33 0.60 3.15
C SER A 24 -6.81 0.77 3.02
N ALA A 25 -6.04 0.26 3.98
CA ALA A 25 -4.57 0.29 3.92
C ALA A 25 -4.04 -0.49 2.71
N VAL A 26 -4.53 -1.71 2.46
CA VAL A 26 -4.11 -2.54 1.31
C VAL A 26 -4.55 -1.90 -0.01
N ALA A 27 -5.74 -1.32 -0.09
CA ALA A 27 -6.22 -0.66 -1.31
C ALA A 27 -5.34 0.54 -1.71
N LYS A 28 -4.90 1.34 -0.74
CA LYS A 28 -3.93 2.43 -0.96
C LYS A 28 -2.57 1.91 -1.43
N GLN A 29 -2.11 0.78 -0.88
CA GLN A 29 -0.86 0.15 -1.30
C GLN A 29 -0.92 -0.33 -2.76
N PHE A 30 -2.06 -0.90 -3.18
CA PHE A 30 -2.27 -1.32 -4.56
C PHE A 30 -2.23 -0.13 -5.53
N GLU A 31 -2.92 0.97 -5.20
CA GLU A 31 -2.88 2.20 -5.99
C GLU A 31 -1.45 2.75 -6.12
N ALA A 32 -0.66 2.73 -5.04
CA ALA A 32 0.74 3.14 -5.07
C ALA A 32 1.59 2.32 -6.06
N ILE A 33 1.41 1.00 -6.06
CA ILE A 33 2.12 0.11 -7.01
C ILE A 33 1.66 0.42 -8.44
N PHE A 34 0.36 0.58 -8.67
CA PHE A 34 -0.18 0.89 -9.98
C PHE A 34 0.38 2.21 -10.54
N VAL A 35 0.42 3.27 -9.72
CA VAL A 35 1.01 4.57 -10.09
C VAL A 35 2.48 4.41 -10.48
N ARG A 36 3.26 3.68 -9.68
CA ARG A 36 4.68 3.41 -10.01
C ARG A 36 4.83 2.68 -11.35
N GLN A 37 3.98 1.69 -11.62
CA GLN A 37 4.01 0.95 -12.89
C GLN A 37 3.56 1.82 -14.08
N MET A 38 2.58 2.70 -13.89
CA MET A 38 2.15 3.67 -14.90
C MET A 38 3.27 4.65 -15.24
N LEU A 39 3.93 5.22 -14.23
CA LEU A 39 5.08 6.12 -14.41
C LEU A 39 6.27 5.40 -15.06
N ALA A 40 6.53 4.16 -14.69
CA ALA A 40 7.57 3.34 -15.33
C ALA A 40 7.26 3.06 -16.81
N ALA A 41 6.00 2.77 -17.16
CA ALA A 41 5.57 2.55 -18.53
C ALA A 41 5.63 3.83 -19.39
N ALA A 42 5.25 4.98 -18.82
CA ALA A 42 5.36 6.27 -19.48
C ALA A 42 6.83 6.60 -19.82
N ARG A 43 7.77 6.35 -18.90
CA ARG A 43 9.22 6.52 -19.16
C ARG A 43 9.78 5.56 -20.18
N LYS A 44 9.34 4.30 -20.18
CA LYS A 44 9.72 3.34 -21.24
C LYS A 44 9.25 3.79 -22.63
N THR A 45 8.29 4.70 -22.71
CA THR A 45 7.78 5.28 -23.95
C THR A 45 8.57 6.54 -24.34
N ASP A 46 9.75 6.77 -23.78
CA ASP A 46 10.63 7.86 -24.22
C ASP A 46 10.98 7.73 -25.71
N PHE A 47 10.64 8.77 -26.47
CA PHE A 47 10.78 8.85 -27.92
C PHE A 47 12.22 9.23 -28.32
N GLY A 48 13.21 8.48 -27.81
CA GLY A 48 14.59 8.49 -28.30
C GLY A 48 15.30 9.86 -28.32
N GLY A 49 14.99 10.74 -27.38
CA GLY A 49 15.52 12.12 -27.37
C GLY A 49 16.69 12.37 -26.41
N ASP A 50 16.80 11.61 -25.31
CA ASP A 50 17.66 11.99 -24.17
C ASP A 50 18.99 11.23 -24.06
N ASP A 51 19.23 10.24 -24.92
CA ASP A 51 20.40 9.33 -24.82
C ASP A 51 21.76 10.03 -25.07
N LEU A 52 21.75 11.31 -25.49
CA LEU A 52 22.95 12.12 -25.71
C LEU A 52 23.25 13.16 -24.61
N PHE A 53 22.31 13.42 -23.68
CA PHE A 53 22.47 14.44 -22.63
C PHE A 53 22.13 13.96 -21.21
N GLY A 54 21.59 12.74 -21.03
CA GLY A 54 21.26 12.17 -19.73
C GLY A 54 22.49 11.70 -18.95
N SER A 55 22.98 12.51 -18.01
CA SER A 55 23.97 12.02 -17.04
C SER A 55 23.29 11.15 -15.96
N GLN A 56 23.95 10.08 -15.51
CA GLN A 56 23.51 9.20 -14.40
C GLN A 56 23.05 9.97 -13.13
N ALA A 57 23.61 11.18 -12.91
CA ALA A 57 23.23 12.06 -11.81
C ALA A 57 21.82 12.66 -11.97
N MET A 58 21.37 12.91 -13.20
CA MET A 58 20.01 13.35 -13.48
C MET A 58 19.01 12.21 -13.33
N ASP A 59 19.42 10.98 -13.69
CA ASP A 59 18.57 9.81 -13.54
C ASP A 59 18.27 9.52 -12.07
N THR A 60 19.28 9.55 -11.20
CA THR A 60 19.06 9.38 -9.75
C THR A 60 18.19 10.49 -9.16
N PHE A 61 18.38 11.76 -9.57
CA PHE A 61 17.56 12.88 -9.10
C PHE A 61 16.09 12.71 -9.52
N ARG A 62 15.84 12.32 -10.77
CA ARG A 62 14.50 12.05 -11.28
C ARG A 62 13.85 10.86 -10.57
N GLN A 63 14.64 9.83 -10.25
CA GLN A 63 14.15 8.69 -9.49
C GLN A 63 13.66 9.11 -8.09
N LEU A 64 14.44 9.92 -7.38
CA LEU A 64 14.05 10.47 -6.07
C LEU A 64 12.84 11.41 -6.18
N GLN A 65 12.78 12.23 -7.23
CA GLN A 65 11.63 13.11 -7.50
C GLN A 65 10.35 12.31 -7.72
N ASP A 66 10.41 11.22 -8.49
CA ASP A 66 9.27 10.37 -8.78
C ASP A 66 8.80 9.60 -7.54
N GLU A 67 9.72 9.15 -6.69
CA GLU A 67 9.37 8.50 -5.42
C GLU A 67 8.56 9.45 -4.53
N HIS A 68 9.03 10.68 -4.36
CA HIS A 68 8.30 11.71 -3.61
C HIS A 68 6.95 12.07 -4.24
N PHE A 69 6.89 12.17 -5.56
CA PHE A 69 5.64 12.45 -6.26
C PHE A 69 4.62 11.30 -6.12
N ALA A 70 5.08 10.06 -6.22
CA ALA A 70 4.24 8.88 -6.03
C ALA A 70 3.68 8.82 -4.60
N ASP A 71 4.50 9.10 -3.59
CA ASP A 71 4.05 9.14 -2.20
C ASP A 71 2.99 10.24 -1.97
N ALA A 72 3.19 11.43 -2.55
CA ALA A 72 2.22 12.52 -2.46
C ALA A 72 0.90 12.20 -3.19
N ALA A 73 0.96 11.56 -4.36
CA ALA A 73 -0.21 11.15 -5.12
C ALA A 73 -1.06 10.10 -4.38
N VAL A 74 -0.40 9.19 -3.64
CA VAL A 74 -1.07 8.17 -2.83
C VAL A 74 -1.71 8.77 -1.57
N GLN A 75 -1.02 9.72 -0.91
CA GLN A 75 -1.59 10.39 0.26
C GLN A 75 -2.82 11.23 -0.07
N THR A 76 -2.84 11.84 -1.25
CA THR A 76 -3.97 12.66 -1.73
C THR A 76 -5.10 11.83 -2.34
N GLY A 77 -4.87 10.55 -2.66
CA GLY A 77 -5.85 9.70 -3.34
C GLY A 77 -6.11 10.17 -4.78
N ALA A 78 -5.10 10.73 -5.45
CA ALA A 78 -5.24 11.47 -6.71
C ALA A 78 -5.93 10.72 -7.85
N LEU A 79 -5.86 9.38 -7.87
CA LEU A 79 -6.51 8.55 -8.90
C LEU A 79 -7.84 7.93 -8.44
N GLY A 80 -8.13 7.93 -7.13
CA GLY A 80 -9.36 7.39 -6.56
C GLY A 80 -9.52 5.87 -6.68
N LEU A 81 -8.51 5.15 -7.18
CA LEU A 81 -8.60 3.71 -7.45
C LEU A 81 -8.65 2.91 -6.15
N ALA A 82 -7.92 3.36 -5.12
CA ALA A 82 -8.00 2.77 -3.78
C ALA A 82 -9.42 2.81 -3.22
N SER A 83 -10.16 3.90 -3.44
CA SER A 83 -11.54 4.05 -2.94
C SER A 83 -12.53 3.12 -3.65
N ILE A 84 -12.37 2.94 -4.97
CA ILE A 84 -13.19 2.03 -5.77
C ILE A 84 -12.93 0.58 -5.35
N LEU A 85 -11.65 0.22 -5.18
CA LEU A 85 -11.26 -1.10 -4.71
C LEU A 85 -11.77 -1.35 -3.28
N GLU A 86 -11.74 -0.34 -2.42
CA GLU A 86 -12.31 -0.41 -1.08
C GLU A 86 -13.80 -0.72 -1.13
N GLN A 87 -14.57 0.03 -1.93
CA GLN A 87 -16.01 -0.16 -2.08
C GLN A 87 -16.36 -1.53 -2.66
N GLN A 88 -15.59 -2.03 -3.64
CA GLN A 88 -15.82 -3.34 -4.22
C GLN A 88 -15.51 -4.45 -3.21
N MET A 89 -14.40 -4.36 -2.49
CA MET A 89 -13.98 -5.42 -1.57
C MET A 89 -14.73 -5.38 -0.23
N ALA A 90 -15.21 -4.21 0.21
CA ALA A 90 -16.05 -4.08 1.40
C ALA A 90 -17.35 -4.90 1.30
N ARG A 91 -17.83 -5.20 0.09
CA ARG A 91 -18.98 -6.08 -0.16
C ARG A 91 -18.71 -7.55 0.20
N PHE A 92 -17.44 -7.93 0.28
CA PHE A 92 -17.00 -9.29 0.62
C PHE A 92 -16.52 -9.41 2.07
N LEU A 93 -16.56 -8.33 2.86
CA LEU A 93 -16.24 -8.41 4.28
C LEU A 93 -17.38 -9.12 5.02
N PRO A 94 -17.07 -10.13 5.85
CA PRO A 94 -18.06 -10.75 6.70
C PRO A 94 -18.62 -9.70 7.67
N ALA A 95 -19.94 -9.69 7.84
CA ALA A 95 -20.65 -8.73 8.70
C ALA A 95 -20.34 -8.87 10.21
N ASP A 96 -19.42 -9.77 10.60
CA ASP A 96 -19.34 -10.36 11.94
C ASP A 96 -17.93 -10.33 12.59
N ALA A 97 -17.07 -9.38 12.20
CA ALA A 97 -15.77 -9.18 12.86
C ALA A 97 -15.86 -8.42 14.21
N ALA A 98 -17.06 -8.15 14.72
CA ALA A 98 -17.27 -7.43 15.98
C ALA A 98 -17.36 -8.36 17.22
N THR A 99 -17.43 -9.69 17.05
CA THR A 99 -17.76 -10.60 18.16
C THR A 99 -16.57 -11.41 18.70
N GLY A 100 -15.36 -11.23 18.17
CA GLY A 100 -14.22 -12.11 18.46
C GLY A 100 -13.39 -11.84 19.73
N SER A 101 -13.64 -10.77 20.50
CA SER A 101 -12.72 -10.34 21.57
C SER A 101 -13.21 -10.59 23.02
N THR A 102 -14.29 -11.35 23.24
CA THR A 102 -14.84 -11.55 24.61
C THR A 102 -14.65 -12.98 25.16
N ALA A 103 -13.83 -13.83 24.54
CA ALA A 103 -13.67 -15.23 24.98
C ALA A 103 -12.23 -15.60 25.39
N SER A 104 -11.57 -14.75 26.18
CA SER A 104 -10.31 -15.11 26.86
C SER A 104 -10.15 -14.44 28.23
N SER A 105 -11.25 -14.36 28.98
CA SER A 105 -11.22 -14.03 30.41
C SER A 105 -12.06 -15.02 31.21
N ASP A 106 -11.71 -16.31 31.16
CA ASP A 106 -12.09 -17.21 32.25
C ASP A 106 -11.12 -18.39 32.37
N SER A 107 -10.03 -18.18 33.11
CA SER A 107 -9.40 -19.24 33.89
C SER A 107 -8.56 -18.61 35.01
N SER A 108 -9.25 -18.01 35.98
CA SER A 108 -8.66 -17.60 37.25
C SER A 108 -9.20 -18.47 38.40
N GLY A 109 -8.36 -19.36 38.93
CA GLY A 109 -8.33 -19.64 40.38
C GLY A 109 -8.89 -20.98 40.90
N GLY A 110 -8.09 -21.61 41.78
CA GLY A 110 -8.45 -22.70 42.71
C GLY A 110 -7.67 -23.99 42.41
N ALA A 111 -6.53 -24.34 43.01
CA ALA A 111 -6.04 -24.21 44.39
C ALA A 111 -6.97 -24.82 45.44
N ALA A 112 -6.95 -26.15 45.57
CA ALA A 112 -6.95 -26.94 46.82
C ALA A 112 -6.85 -28.43 46.48
#